data_AF-A0A662FPF8-F1
#
_entry.id   AF-A0A662FPF8-F1
#
_cell.length_a   1.000
_cell.length_b   1.000
_cell.length_c   1.000
_cell.angle_alpha   90.00
_cell.angle_beta   90.00
_cell.angle_gamma   90.00
#
_symmetry.space_group_name_H-M   'P 1'
#
loop_
_entity.id
_entity.type
_entity.pdbx_description
1 polymer ?
#
loop_
_entity_poly.entity_id
_entity_poly.type
_entity_poly.pdbx_seq_one_letter_code
_entity_poly.pdbx_strand_id
1 'polypeptide(L)' 'MKIGKTEEYILRKIHSGEKLHMTLIDPDKTTPYNAVRIACEAEKAGTDAIMVGGSLGVSENLTDSVVKSIKEHVNI' A
#
# COMPACT_ATOMS: atom_id res chain seq x y z
N MET A 1 -7.63 22.95 -5.55
CA MET A 1 -7.77 21.69 -4.79
C MET A 1 -6.72 21.69 -3.68
N LYS A 2 -7.04 21.13 -2.51
CA LYS A 2 -6.07 20.91 -1.42
C LYS A 2 -5.51 19.50 -1.54
N ILE A 3 -4.18 19.36 -1.52
CA ILE A 3 -3.51 18.05 -1.57
C ILE A 3 -3.76 17.25 -0.27
N GLY A 4 -3.82 15.92 -0.38
CA GLY A 4 -4.00 15.02 0.75
C GLY A 4 -2.67 14.63 1.43
N LYS A 5 -2.74 14.04 2.63
CA LYS A 5 -1.54 13.63 3.40
C LYS A 5 -0.59 12.69 2.62
N THR A 6 -1.17 11.72 1.92
CA THR A 6 -0.39 10.74 1.12
C THR A 6 0.30 11.42 -0.08
N GLU A 7 -0.42 12.30 -0.78
CA GLU A 7 0.12 13.07 -1.91
C GLU A 7 1.25 14.00 -1.44
N GLU A 8 1.04 14.72 -0.33
CA GLU A 8 2.05 15.57 0.28
C GLU A 8 3.31 14.79 0.66
N TYR A 9 3.17 13.60 1.27
CA TYR A 9 4.29 12.72 1.61
C TYR A 9 5.09 12.29 0.37
N ILE A 10 4.40 11.81 -0.68
CA ILE A 10 5.03 11.36 -1.93
C ILE A 10 5.76 12.53 -2.60
N LEU A 11 5.08 13.68 -2.75
CA LEU A 11 5.68 14.86 -3.34
C LEU A 11 6.91 15.31 -2.56
N ARG A 12 6.87 15.31 -1.23
CA ARG A 12 8.04 15.69 -0.41
C ARG A 12 9.26 14.81 -0.71
N LYS A 13 9.08 13.48 -0.81
CA LYS A 13 10.17 12.54 -1.15
C LYS A 13 10.68 12.72 -2.59
N ILE A 14 9.79 13.03 -3.53
CA ILE A 14 10.20 13.35 -4.91
C ILE A 14 11.05 14.62 -4.92
N HIS A 15 10.63 15.68 -4.21
CA HIS A 15 11.34 16.96 -4.17
C HIS A 15 12.69 16.89 -3.42
N SER A 16 12.89 15.93 -2.50
CA SER A 16 14.19 15.67 -1.88
C SER A 16 15.17 14.91 -2.78
N GLY A 17 14.73 14.45 -3.96
CA GLY A 17 15.54 13.67 -4.90
C GLY A 17 15.65 12.19 -4.57
N GLU A 18 14.81 11.67 -3.66
CA GLU A 18 14.75 10.25 -3.33
C GLU A 18 14.14 9.44 -4.48
N LYS A 19 14.58 8.19 -4.64
CA LYS A 19 13.94 7.22 -5.52
C LYS A 19 12.87 6.49 -4.72
N LEU A 20 11.64 6.50 -5.20
CA LEU A 20 10.54 5.84 -4.52
C LEU A 20 10.32 4.43 -5.07
N HIS A 21 10.09 3.48 -4.17
CA HIS A 21 9.59 2.14 -4.46
C HIS A 21 8.19 1.98 -3.86
N MET A 22 7.26 1.41 -4.63
CA MET A 22 5.89 1.16 -4.15
C MET A 22 5.47 -0.26 -4.50
N THR A 23 4.98 -0.99 -3.51
CA THR A 23 4.56 -2.39 -3.69
C THR A 23 3.07 -2.44 -3.97
N LEU A 24 2.67 -3.03 -5.11
CA LEU A 24 1.26 -3.27 -5.43
C LEU A 24 0.82 -4.64 -4.91
N ILE A 25 -0.22 -4.66 -4.09
CA ILE A 25 -0.90 -5.87 -3.63
C ILE A 25 -2.26 -5.95 -4.34
N ASP A 26 -2.43 -6.99 -5.15
CA ASP A 26 -3.72 -7.26 -5.78
C ASP A 26 -4.63 -8.07 -4.84
N PRO A 27 -5.78 -7.51 -4.39
CA PRO A 27 -6.71 -8.21 -3.52
C PRO A 27 -7.37 -9.44 -4.18
N ASP A 28 -7.42 -9.55 -5.51
CA ASP A 28 -7.92 -10.75 -6.19
C ASP A 28 -6.93 -11.92 -6.12
N LYS A 29 -5.63 -11.61 -6.02
CA LYS A 29 -4.54 -12.61 -6.03
C LYS A 29 -4.02 -12.95 -4.64
N THR A 30 -4.60 -12.35 -3.59
CA THR A 30 -4.11 -12.50 -2.23
C THR A 30 -5.25 -12.69 -1.24
N THR A 31 -4.94 -13.36 -0.13
CA THR A 31 -5.81 -13.38 1.06
C THR A 31 -5.35 -12.26 2.01
N PRO A 32 -6.19 -11.78 2.94
CA PRO A 32 -5.77 -10.76 3.92
C PRO A 32 -4.49 -11.13 4.67
N TYR A 33 -4.35 -12.41 5.07
CA TYR A 33 -3.13 -12.92 5.70
C TYR A 33 -1.89 -12.80 4.79
N ASN A 34 -2.00 -13.23 3.54
CA ASN A 34 -0.89 -13.14 2.60
C ASN A 34 -0.55 -11.69 2.25
N ALA A 35 -1.56 -10.82 2.14
CA ALA A 35 -1.38 -9.39 1.91
C ALA A 35 -0.61 -8.73 3.06
N VAL A 36 -0.95 -9.03 4.31
CA VAL A 36 -0.18 -8.58 5.49
C VAL A 36 1.26 -9.06 5.43
N ARG A 37 1.48 -10.35 5.16
CA ARG A 37 2.83 -10.90 5.06
C ARG A 37 3.66 -10.18 3.99
N ILE A 38 3.09 -9.95 2.80
CA ILE A 38 3.76 -9.21 1.72
C ILE A 38 4.05 -7.78 2.16
N ALA A 39 3.10 -7.09 2.79
CA ALA A 39 3.27 -5.72 3.27
C ALA A 39 4.39 -5.61 4.32
N CYS A 40 4.45 -6.52 5.29
CA CYS A 40 5.51 -6.53 6.30
C CYS A 40 6.90 -6.78 5.67
N GLU A 41 7.01 -7.68 4.70
CA GLU A 41 8.29 -7.91 4.01
C GLU A 41 8.67 -6.72 3.11
N ALA A 42 7.70 -6.07 2.46
CA ALA A 42 7.92 -4.87 1.67
C ALA A 42 8.35 -3.68 2.55
N GLU A 43 7.77 -3.53 3.74
CA GLU A 43 8.21 -2.55 4.75
C GLU A 43 9.67 -2.76 5.13
N LYS A 44 10.05 -4.00 5.49
CA LYS A 44 11.43 -4.36 5.83
C LYS A 44 12.39 -4.12 4.66
N ALA A 45 11.92 -4.29 3.43
CA ALA A 45 12.70 -4.03 2.22
C ALA A 45 12.82 -2.53 1.87
N GLY A 46 12.13 -1.64 2.60
CA GLY A 46 12.21 -0.20 2.42
C GLY A 46 11.27 0.36 1.35
N THR A 47 10.11 -0.29 1.11
CA THR A 47 9.08 0.30 0.25
C THR A 47 8.55 1.61 0.86
N ASP A 48 8.28 2.61 0.03
CA ASP A 48 7.79 3.92 0.46
C ASP A 48 6.28 4.00 0.61
N ALA A 49 5.57 3.11 -0.08
CA ALA A 49 4.12 2.95 0.01
C ALA A 49 3.70 1.52 -0.35
N ILE A 50 2.53 1.14 0.15
CA ILE A 50 1.76 -0.03 -0.28
C ILE A 50 0.56 0.46 -1.10
N MET A 51 0.45 -0.02 -2.33
CA MET A 51 -0.71 0.17 -3.19
C MET A 51 -1.60 -1.07 -3.10
N VAL A 52 -2.92 -0.88 -3.13
CA VAL A 52 -3.89 -1.98 -3.14
C VAL A 52 -4.82 -1.81 -4.34
N GLY A 53 -4.87 -2.80 -5.22
CA GLY A 53 -5.67 -2.77 -6.44
C GLY A 53 -5.08 -3.60 -7.57
N GLY A 54 -5.56 -3.40 -8.81
CA GLY A 54 -5.04 -4.09 -10.00
C GLY A 54 -5.99 -5.09 -10.65
N SER A 55 -7.15 -5.37 -10.05
CA SER A 55 -8.15 -6.29 -10.56
C SER A 55 -9.55 -5.67 -10.72
N LEU A 56 -10.31 -6.18 -11.69
CA LEU A 56 -11.72 -5.85 -11.93
C LEU A 56 -12.60 -6.92 -11.25
N GLY A 57 -13.71 -6.51 -10.62
CA GLY A 57 -14.66 -7.46 -10.02
C GLY A 57 -14.34 -7.90 -8.59
N VAL A 58 -13.36 -7.27 -7.94
CA VAL A 58 -13.11 -7.49 -6.50
C VAL A 58 -14.19 -6.80 -5.68
N SER A 59 -14.74 -7.52 -4.69
CA SER A 59 -15.73 -6.92 -3.80
C SER A 59 -15.12 -5.82 -2.92
N GLU A 60 -15.90 -4.78 -2.64
CA GLU A 60 -15.50 -3.70 -1.74
C GLU A 60 -15.07 -4.26 -0.38
N ASN A 61 -15.84 -5.21 0.17
CA ASN A 61 -15.54 -5.87 1.44
C ASN A 61 -14.19 -6.59 1.45
N LEU A 62 -13.82 -7.27 0.36
CA LEU A 62 -12.52 -7.93 0.27
C LEU A 62 -11.38 -6.90 0.29
N THR A 63 -11.49 -5.85 -0.53
CA THR A 63 -10.53 -4.76 -0.56
C THR A 63 -10.40 -4.08 0.81
N ASP A 64 -11.53 -3.80 1.46
CA ASP A 64 -11.56 -3.18 2.79
C ASP A 64 -10.87 -4.05 3.85
N SER A 65 -11.12 -5.36 3.82
CA SER A 65 -10.50 -6.31 4.75
C SER A 65 -8.98 -6.35 4.57
N VAL A 66 -8.50 -6.38 3.32
CA VAL A 66 -7.06 -6.36 3.00
C VAL A 66 -6.42 -5.05 3.47
N VAL A 67 -7.03 -3.90 3.16
CA VAL A 67 -6.49 -2.59 3.56
C VAL A 67 -6.44 -2.43 5.08
N LYS A 68 -7.50 -2.83 5.80
CA LYS A 68 -7.54 -2.76 7.27
C LYS A 68 -6.47 -3.65 7.90
N SER A 69 -6.38 -4.91 7.46
CA SER A 69 -5.38 -5.83 7.97
C SER A 69 -3.95 -5.35 7.73
N ILE A 70 -3.63 -4.80 6.55
CA ILE A 70 -2.31 -4.22 6.29
C ILE A 70 -2.01 -3.09 7.27
N LYS A 71 -2.92 -2.11 7.41
CA LYS A 71 -2.73 -0.94 8.28
C LYS A 71 -2.56 -1.27 9.76
N GLU A 72 -3.06 -2.41 10.22
CA GLU A 72 -2.87 -2.88 11.60
C GLU A 72 -1.47 -3.45 11.86
N HIS A 73 -0.71 -3.80 10.81
CA HIS A 73 0.53 -4.58 10.91
C HIS A 73 1.77 -3.88 10.33
N VAL A 74 1.60 -2.82 9.53
CA VAL A 74 2.72 -2.02 8.98
C VAL A 74 2.56 -0.55 9.32
N ASN A 75 3.68 0.16 9.43
CA ASN A 75 3.76 1.57 9.78
C ASN A 75 4.58 2.33 8.71
N ILE A 76 4.02 2.37 7.50
CA ILE A 76 4.51 3.13 6.34
C ILE A 76 3.55 4.27 6.01
#